data_AF-A0A1H8SUS8-F1
#
_entry.id   AF-A0A1H8SUS8-F1
#
_cell.length_a   1.000
_cell.length_b   1.000
_cell.length_c   1.000
_cell.angle_alpha   90.00
_cell.angle_beta   90.00
_cell.angle_gamma   90.00
#
_symmetry.space_group_name_H-M   'P 1'
#
loop_
_entity.id
_entity.type
_entity.pdbx_description
1 polymer ?
#
loop_
_entity_poly.entity_id
_entity_poly.type
_entity_poly.pdbx_seq_one_letter_code
_entity_poly.pdbx_strand_id
1 'polypeptide(L)'
;MKDEYKKELALNKCLDNETYALITGLVRTRRMKRDADMLHLQGDDEANYGVEGEFYFDPNDFSNKGQTIDDSILNYNTPPGCQPDLWLFWIPANNGCSLI
;
A
#
# COMPACT_ATOMS: atom_id res chain seq x y z
N MET A 1 3.15 34.97 14.07
CA MET A 1 4.16 34.41 13.16
C MET A 1 3.56 33.14 12.58
N LYS A 2 3.45 33.09 11.26
CA LYS A 2 2.70 32.09 10.49
C LYS A 2 3.31 30.68 10.65
N ASP A 3 2.47 29.67 10.91
CA ASP A 3 2.74 28.29 10.51
C ASP A 3 1.56 27.80 9.66
N GLU A 4 1.59 28.26 8.41
CA GLU A 4 0.66 27.95 7.32
C GLU A 4 1.15 26.70 6.56
N TYR A 5 1.63 25.69 7.28
CA TYR A 5 2.04 24.42 6.69
C TYR A 5 0.79 23.58 6.46
N LYS A 6 0.29 23.54 5.21
CA LYS A 6 -0.67 22.52 4.79
C LYS A 6 -0.07 21.16 5.12
N LYS A 7 -0.67 20.44 6.08
CA LYS A 7 -0.39 19.03 6.40
C LYS A 7 -0.93 18.07 5.32
N GLU A 8 -1.10 18.58 4.11
CA GLU A 8 -1.86 17.95 3.07
C GLU A 8 -1.19 18.27 1.73
N LEU A 9 -0.75 17.22 1.05
CA LEU A 9 -0.18 17.30 -0.29
C LEU A 9 -1.33 17.31 -1.30
N ALA A 10 -1.64 18.49 -1.86
CA ALA A 10 -2.62 18.60 -2.94
C ALA A 10 -2.09 17.92 -4.21
N LEU A 11 -2.92 17.09 -4.82
CA LEU A 11 -2.61 16.44 -6.09
C LEU A 11 -3.03 17.35 -7.26
N ASN A 12 -2.26 17.32 -8.34
CA ASN A 12 -2.61 18.04 -9.58
C ASN A 12 -3.78 17.38 -10.33
N LYS A 13 -4.13 16.14 -9.98
CA LYS A 13 -5.30 15.39 -10.44
C LYS A 13 -5.76 14.50 -9.30
N CYS A 14 -7.07 14.40 -9.10
CA CYS A 14 -7.62 13.47 -8.11
C CYS A 14 -7.35 12.02 -8.54
N LEU A 15 -7.16 11.16 -7.55
CA LEU A 15 -7.00 9.72 -7.74
C LEU A 15 -8.25 9.15 -8.40
N ASP A 16 -8.07 8.27 -9.38
CA ASP A 16 -9.15 7.40 -9.82
C ASP A 16 -9.47 6.33 -8.74
N ASN A 17 -10.57 5.62 -8.92
CA ASN A 17 -11.06 4.66 -7.93
C ASN A 17 -10.06 3.54 -7.64
N GLU A 18 -9.35 3.06 -8.65
CA GLU A 18 -8.35 1.99 -8.51
C GLU A 18 -7.14 2.48 -7.73
N THR A 19 -6.60 3.65 -8.08
CA THR A 19 -5.45 4.24 -7.39
C THR A 19 -5.82 4.65 -5.96
N TYR A 20 -7.03 5.16 -5.74
CA TYR A 20 -7.54 5.46 -4.40
C TYR A 20 -7.63 4.20 -3.54
N ALA A 21 -8.19 3.12 -4.08
CA ALA A 21 -8.30 1.83 -3.40
C ALA A 21 -6.93 1.24 -3.09
N LEU A 22 -5.98 1.30 -4.03
CA LEU A 22 -4.61 0.87 -3.84
C LEU A 22 -3.95 1.62 -2.69
N ILE A 23 -3.89 2.96 -2.72
CA ILE A 23 -3.22 3.73 -1.67
C ILE A 23 -3.91 3.51 -0.32
N THR A 24 -5.25 3.47 -0.29
CA THR A 24 -6.01 3.15 0.92
C THR A 24 -5.68 1.76 1.47
N GLY A 25 -5.54 0.76 0.61
CA GLY A 25 -5.17 -0.60 0.96
C GLY A 25 -3.75 -0.69 1.51
N LEU A 26 -2.81 0.03 0.89
CA LEU A 26 -1.41 0.10 1.33
C LEU A 26 -1.29 0.73 2.72
N VAL A 27 -2.01 1.81 3.02
CA VAL A 27 -2.04 2.44 4.36
C VAL A 27 -2.54 1.49 5.45
N ARG A 28 -3.45 0.58 5.09
CA ARG A 28 -4.04 -0.37 6.04
C ARG A 28 -3.24 -1.65 6.19
N THR A 29 -2.16 -1.80 5.42
CA THR A 29 -1.34 -2.99 5.34
C THR A 29 0.06 -2.69 5.83
N ARG A 30 0.54 -3.46 6.81
CA ARG A 30 1.95 -3.43 7.17
C ARG A 30 2.76 -4.02 6.01
N ARG A 31 3.77 -3.30 5.56
CA ARG A 31 4.60 -3.72 4.43
C ARG A 31 5.48 -4.88 4.84
N MET A 32 5.58 -5.89 3.98
CA MET A 32 6.41 -7.07 4.16
C MET A 32 6.97 -7.45 2.81
N LYS A 33 8.18 -7.99 2.79
CA LYS A 33 8.82 -8.50 1.59
C LYS A 33 8.10 -9.79 1.19
N ARG A 34 7.57 -9.81 -0.03
CA ARG A 34 6.85 -10.95 -0.59
C ARG A 34 7.50 -11.46 -1.87
N ASP A 35 7.18 -12.70 -2.21
CA ASP A 35 7.48 -13.34 -3.48
C ASP A 35 6.36 -12.99 -4.48
N ALA A 36 6.71 -12.21 -5.50
CA ALA A 36 5.76 -11.75 -6.51
C ALA A 36 5.21 -12.90 -7.37
N ASP A 37 5.99 -13.95 -7.60
CA ASP A 37 5.55 -15.11 -8.39
C ASP A 37 4.51 -15.92 -7.60
N MET A 38 4.71 -16.06 -6.29
CA MET A 38 3.72 -16.70 -5.41
C MET A 38 2.42 -15.91 -5.32
N LEU A 39 2.48 -14.57 -5.30
CA LEU A 39 1.29 -13.73 -5.34
C LEU A 39 0.49 -13.91 -6.63
N HIS A 40 1.18 -14.01 -7.77
CA HIS A 40 0.53 -14.27 -9.06
C HIS A 40 -0.18 -15.64 -9.07
N LEU A 41 0.49 -16.69 -8.59
CA LEU A 41 -0.07 -18.04 -8.48
C LEU A 41 -1.31 -18.12 -7.57
N GLN A 42 -1.45 -17.20 -6.61
CA GLN A 42 -2.59 -17.16 -5.68
C GLN A 42 -3.86 -16.55 -6.28
N GLY A 43 -3.85 -16.16 -7.56
CA GLY A 43 -5.07 -15.90 -8.33
C GLY A 43 -5.29 -14.44 -8.72
N ASP A 44 -4.23 -13.65 -8.81
CA ASP A 44 -4.30 -12.31 -9.38
C ASP A 44 -3.40 -12.21 -10.62
N ASP A 45 -3.88 -12.81 -11.71
CA ASP A 45 -3.17 -12.82 -12.98
C ASP A 45 -3.00 -11.41 -13.57
N GLU A 46 -3.82 -10.44 -13.13
CA GLU A 46 -3.83 -9.06 -13.61
C GLU A 46 -3.05 -8.09 -12.69
N ALA A 47 -2.84 -8.42 -11.41
CA ALA A 47 -2.14 -7.52 -10.52
C ALA A 47 -0.61 -7.61 -10.66
N ASN A 48 -0.04 -6.50 -11.14
CA ASN A 48 1.38 -6.24 -11.02
C ASN A 48 1.69 -5.76 -9.60
N TYR A 49 2.21 -6.65 -8.76
CA TYR A 49 2.56 -6.34 -7.38
C TYR A 49 3.94 -5.71 -7.18
N GLY A 50 4.66 -5.40 -8.25
CA GLY A 50 6.05 -4.98 -8.20
C GLY A 50 7.02 -6.16 -8.11
N VAL A 51 8.23 -5.91 -7.61
CA VAL A 51 9.31 -6.90 -7.54
C VAL A 51 9.24 -7.71 -6.25
N GLU A 52 8.88 -7.07 -5.14
CA GLU A 52 8.87 -7.67 -3.79
C GLU A 52 7.51 -7.48 -3.10
N GLY A 53 6.44 -7.28 -3.88
CA GLY A 53 5.08 -7.09 -3.37
C GLY A 53 4.75 -5.64 -2.97
N GLU A 54 5.43 -4.64 -3.53
CA GLU A 54 5.24 -3.20 -3.31
C GLU A 54 3.78 -2.73 -3.36
N PHE A 55 2.96 -3.37 -4.19
CA PHE A 55 1.55 -2.98 -4.40
C PHE A 55 0.55 -3.95 -3.79
N TYR A 56 1.01 -4.99 -3.10
CA TYR A 56 0.13 -5.97 -2.49
C TYR A 56 -0.66 -5.39 -1.31
N PHE A 57 -1.97 -5.67 -1.26
CA PHE A 57 -2.83 -5.57 -0.08
C PHE A 57 -3.98 -6.56 -0.19
N ASP A 58 -4.47 -7.09 0.94
CA ASP A 58 -5.67 -7.93 0.98
C ASP A 58 -6.80 -7.19 1.72
N PRO A 59 -7.90 -6.81 1.04
CA PRO A 59 -9.08 -6.21 1.66
C PRO A 59 -9.69 -7.01 2.80
N ASN A 60 -9.51 -8.34 2.78
CA ASN A 60 -10.06 -9.25 3.78
C ASN A 60 -9.17 -9.38 5.02
N ASP A 61 -7.91 -8.93 4.95
CA ASP A 61 -6.93 -9.05 6.04
C ASP A 61 -6.61 -7.74 6.76
N PHE A 62 -7.44 -6.70 6.57
CA PHE A 62 -7.22 -5.41 7.23
C PHE A 62 -7.35 -5.46 8.76
N SER A 63 -8.03 -6.46 9.32
CA SER A 63 -8.09 -6.69 10.77
C SER A 63 -6.72 -7.06 11.34
N ASN A 64 -5.89 -7.78 10.58
CA ASN A 64 -4.52 -8.14 10.93
C ASN A 64 -3.46 -7.24 10.25
N LYS A 65 -3.89 -6.19 9.57
CA LYS A 65 -3.01 -5.28 8.79
C LYS A 65 -2.27 -6.00 7.66
N GLY A 66 -2.89 -6.98 7.01
CA GLY A 66 -2.26 -7.72 5.91
C GLY A 66 -1.08 -8.59 6.37
N GLN A 67 -1.10 -9.06 7.62
CA GLN A 67 -0.04 -9.88 8.25
C GLN A 67 -0.44 -11.34 8.45
N THR A 68 -1.60 -11.76 7.94
CA THR A 68 -1.97 -13.17 7.97
C THR A 68 -0.91 -13.97 7.22
N ILE A 69 -0.47 -15.06 7.85
CA ILE A 69 0.62 -15.89 7.34
C ILE A 69 0.15 -16.57 6.06
N ASP A 70 0.91 -16.38 4.99
CA ASP A 70 0.74 -17.05 3.71
C ASP A 70 2.12 -17.35 3.08
N ASP A 71 2.12 -18.18 2.04
CA ASP A 71 3.33 -18.68 1.39
C ASP A 71 4.06 -17.62 0.53
N SER A 72 3.45 -16.45 0.30
CA SER A 72 4.10 -15.35 -0.42
C SER A 72 5.06 -14.56 0.48
N ILE A 73 4.94 -14.62 1.81
CA ILE A 73 5.72 -13.76 2.71
C ILE A 73 7.15 -14.30 2.90
N LEU A 74 8.14 -13.60 2.34
CA LEU A 74 9.56 -13.92 2.47
C LEU A 74 10.17 -13.39 3.77
N ASN A 75 9.77 -12.19 4.21
CA ASN A 75 10.24 -11.61 5.46
C ASN A 75 9.22 -10.64 6.06
N TYR A 76 8.69 -11.02 7.23
CA TYR A 76 7.70 -10.23 7.98
C TYR A 76 8.21 -8.87 8.45
N ASN A 77 9.51 -8.68 8.65
CA ASN A 77 10.06 -7.49 9.29
C ASN A 77 10.88 -6.62 8.34
N THR A 78 10.77 -6.83 7.04
CA THR A 78 11.46 -6.05 6.01
C THR A 78 10.44 -5.57 5.00
N PRO A 79 10.33 -4.25 4.72
CA PRO A 79 9.50 -3.78 3.62
C PRO A 79 10.10 -4.22 2.27
N PRO A 80 9.30 -4.22 1.17
CA PRO A 80 9.83 -4.32 -0.19
C PRO A 80 10.93 -3.26 -0.43
N GLY A 81 12.01 -3.62 -1.13
CA GLY A 81 13.19 -2.75 -1.28
C GLY A 81 12.92 -1.41 -1.99
N CYS A 82 11.88 -1.33 -2.82
CA CYS A 82 11.45 -0.09 -3.46
C CYS A 82 10.51 0.77 -2.61
N GLN A 83 10.24 0.40 -1.34
CA GLN A 83 9.46 1.19 -0.40
C GLN A 83 10.30 1.63 0.81
N PRO A 84 10.20 2.91 1.21
CA PRO A 84 11.09 3.48 2.21
C PRO A 84 10.78 3.04 3.65
N ASP A 85 9.61 2.46 3.91
CA ASP A 85 9.15 2.18 5.28
C ASP A 85 8.22 0.96 5.38
N LEU A 86 8.27 0.31 6.54
CA LEU A 86 7.46 -0.83 6.95
C LEU A 86 5.97 -0.46 7.14
N TRP A 87 5.65 0.82 7.41
CA TRP A 87 4.30 1.25 7.78
C TRP A 87 3.69 2.36 6.90
N LEU A 88 4.36 2.75 5.81
CA LEU A 88 3.98 3.78 4.81
C LEU A 88 2.69 4.58 5.12
N PHE A 89 2.83 5.86 5.53
CA PHE A 89 1.71 6.71 5.93
C PHE A 89 1.33 7.73 4.85
N TRP A 90 0.66 7.30 3.78
CA TRP A 90 0.16 8.20 2.72
C TRP A 90 -1.36 8.12 2.66
N ILE A 91 -2.09 8.93 3.43
CA ILE A 91 -3.54 8.75 3.61
C ILE A 91 -4.31 9.58 2.58
N PRO A 92 -5.03 8.97 1.63
CA PRO A 92 -5.87 9.74 0.71
C PRO A 92 -6.97 10.48 1.47
N ALA A 93 -7.16 11.77 1.19
CA ALA A 93 -8.34 12.48 1.67
C ALA A 93 -9.60 11.92 1.01
N ASN A 94 -10.76 12.03 1.66
CA ASN A 94 -12.03 11.45 1.18
C ASN A 94 -12.44 11.88 -0.24
N ASN A 95 -11.97 13.05 -0.72
CA ASN A 95 -12.24 13.53 -2.07
C ASN A 95 -11.25 13.00 -3.13
N GLY A 96 -10.22 12.26 -2.71
CA GLY A 96 -9.17 11.72 -3.57
C GLY A 96 -8.23 12.76 -4.19
N CYS A 97 -8.33 14.04 -3.80
CA CYS A 97 -7.58 15.13 -4.45
C CYS A 97 -6.33 15.56 -3.66
N SER A 98 -6.00 14.83 -2.61
CA SER A 98 -4.90 15.14 -1.70
C SER A 98 -4.49 13.94 -0.84
N LEU A 99 -3.27 13.99 -0.30
CA LEU A 99 -2.72 13.04 0.67
C LEU A 99 -2.42 13.75 1.99
N ILE A 100 -2.68 13.08 3.11
CA ILE A 100 -2.43 13.53 4.49
C ILE A 100 -1.30 12.69 5.10
#